data_AF-A0A8J8FV83-F1
#
_entry.id   AF-A0A8J8FV83-F1
#
_cell.length_a   1.000
_cell.length_b   1.000
_cell.length_c   1.000
_cell.angle_alpha   90.00
_cell.angle_beta   90.00
_cell.angle_gamma   90.00
#
_symmetry.space_group_name_H-M   'P 1'
#
loop_
_entity.id
_entity.type
_entity.pdbx_description
1 polymer ?
#
loop_
_entity_poly.entity_id
_entity_poly.type
_entity_poly.pdbx_seq_one_letter_code
_entity_poly.pdbx_strand_id
1 'polypeptide(L)'
;MVDFPDKASISYQCNQCNKKRKVFVPSSVKVTVDSRGLCELVDVHQCRESNLTANILFIDSFYVVRSQVHVGSDNQTIDKKEELFSIPKPEKLDITTKEIPLVEHFKAKYIRELEINDGLRQLKYGVKLIRTRNFEHVRASSQLGFIKISSILTDEIVRENASDWYQVLANILESVAQFDDNILPYILVFLDERIYNYPTDKEISELEILIRSPISLPHTNQRAIAVFKEQRKDLFKNLDPSEYTDYSNILTNCFNNETDSILDIYEQMKMHIDLNFFLSAIRKLSQKALINIDRLEFFTISDS
;
A
#
# COMPACT_ATOMS: atom_id res chain seq x y z
N MET A 1 38.09 -3.70 -6.33
CA MET A 1 39.05 -4.80 -6.61
C MET A 1 39.07 -5.65 -5.35
N VAL A 2 38.77 -6.93 -5.46
CA VAL A 2 38.78 -7.85 -4.31
C VAL A 2 39.92 -8.83 -4.57
N ASP A 3 40.97 -8.76 -3.75
CA ASP A 3 42.08 -9.70 -3.84
C ASP A 3 41.68 -11.02 -3.18
N PHE A 4 41.88 -12.14 -3.90
CA PHE A 4 41.64 -13.46 -3.36
C PHE A 4 42.72 -13.76 -2.30
N PRO A 5 42.37 -14.29 -1.11
CA PRO A 5 43.38 -14.79 -0.18
C PRO A 5 44.15 -15.94 -0.83
N ASP A 6 45.44 -16.07 -0.48
CA ASP A 6 46.31 -17.14 -0.98
C ASP A 6 45.63 -18.50 -0.78
N LYS A 7 45.33 -19.18 -1.90
CA LYS A 7 44.63 -20.49 -1.99
C LYS A 7 43.14 -20.48 -1.64
N ALA A 8 42.41 -19.44 -2.02
CA ALA A 8 40.95 -19.47 -2.04
C ALA A 8 40.41 -20.64 -2.90
N SER A 9 39.38 -21.30 -2.38
CA SER A 9 38.73 -22.42 -3.06
C SER A 9 37.22 -22.22 -3.10
N ILE A 10 36.63 -22.41 -4.27
CA ILE A 10 35.19 -22.26 -4.50
C ILE A 10 34.58 -23.65 -4.60
N SER A 11 33.51 -23.89 -3.85
CA SER A 11 32.79 -25.18 -3.88
C SER A 11 31.42 -25.01 -4.52
N TYR A 12 31.03 -25.94 -5.40
CA TYR A 12 29.73 -25.92 -6.07
C TYR A 12 29.27 -27.33 -6.45
N GLN A 13 28.00 -27.50 -6.80
CA GLN A 13 27.46 -28.75 -7.33
C GLN A 13 27.18 -28.57 -8.82
N CYS A 14 27.81 -29.39 -9.68
CA CYS A 14 27.62 -29.28 -11.13
C CYS A 14 26.18 -29.67 -11.53
N ASN A 15 25.46 -28.79 -12.22
CA ASN A 15 24.06 -29.03 -12.63
C ASN A 15 23.91 -30.19 -13.64
N GLN A 16 24.98 -30.55 -14.35
CA GLN A 16 24.96 -31.66 -15.29
C GLN A 16 25.19 -33.00 -14.58
N CYS A 17 26.34 -33.19 -13.90
CA CYS A 17 26.67 -34.48 -13.27
C CYS A 17 26.20 -34.63 -11.81
N ASN A 18 25.64 -33.59 -11.20
CA ASN A 18 25.25 -33.52 -9.78
C ASN A 18 26.36 -33.81 -8.78
N LYS A 19 27.64 -33.83 -9.21
CA LYS A 19 28.80 -34.02 -8.34
C LYS A 19 29.21 -32.69 -7.70
N LYS A 20 29.54 -32.73 -6.41
CA LYS A 20 30.19 -31.62 -5.70
C LYS A 20 31.63 -31.46 -6.21
N ARG A 21 32.01 -30.23 -6.51
CA ARG A 21 33.31 -29.86 -7.08
C ARG A 21 33.93 -28.73 -6.27
N LYS A 22 35.26 -28.68 -6.30
CA LYS A 22 36.06 -27.68 -5.64
C LYS A 22 37.08 -27.12 -6.64
N VAL A 23 36.98 -25.83 -6.93
CA VAL A 23 37.87 -25.12 -7.86
C VAL A 23 38.85 -24.31 -7.03
N PHE A 24 40.13 -24.47 -7.32
CA PHE A 24 41.19 -23.69 -6.68
C PHE A 24 41.51 -22.48 -7.56
N VAL A 25 41.44 -21.28 -6.98
CA VAL A 25 41.74 -20.04 -7.70
C VAL A 25 43.20 -19.67 -7.43
N PRO A 26 44.08 -19.65 -8.45
CA PRO A 26 45.46 -19.19 -8.28
C PRO A 26 45.48 -17.72 -7.83
N SER A 27 46.41 -17.35 -6.96
CA SER A 27 46.58 -15.96 -6.51
C SER A 27 46.95 -14.98 -7.64
N SER A 28 47.35 -15.49 -8.81
CA SER A 28 47.60 -14.70 -10.01
C SER A 28 46.34 -14.29 -10.78
N VAL A 29 45.17 -14.88 -10.50
CA VAL A 29 43.92 -14.57 -11.20
C VAL A 29 43.28 -13.32 -10.56
N LYS A 30 43.32 -12.20 -11.28
CA LYS A 30 42.64 -10.96 -10.87
C LYS A 30 41.15 -11.07 -11.16
N VAL A 31 40.35 -11.08 -10.11
CA VAL A 31 38.89 -11.11 -10.20
C VAL A 31 38.32 -9.70 -10.10
N THR A 32 37.67 -9.26 -11.16
CA THR A 32 36.88 -8.03 -11.18
C THR A 32 35.40 -8.38 -11.08
N VAL A 33 34.77 -7.88 -10.02
CA VAL A 33 33.34 -7.99 -9.81
C VAL A 33 32.63 -6.96 -10.70
N ASP A 34 31.61 -7.39 -11.44
CA ASP A 34 30.81 -6.53 -12.32
C ASP A 34 29.82 -5.65 -11.52
N SER A 35 29.02 -4.84 -12.22
CA SER A 35 28.00 -3.98 -11.62
C SER A 35 26.90 -4.74 -10.86
N ARG A 36 26.79 -6.07 -11.04
CA ARG A 36 25.83 -6.94 -10.37
C ARG A 36 26.42 -7.58 -9.10
N GLY A 37 27.68 -7.31 -8.78
CA GLY A 37 28.33 -7.96 -7.64
C GLY A 37 28.83 -9.37 -7.94
N LEU A 38 28.99 -9.75 -9.22
CA LEU A 38 29.41 -11.09 -9.65
C LEU A 38 30.75 -11.10 -10.41
N CYS A 39 31.49 -12.20 -10.30
CA CYS A 39 32.67 -12.54 -11.07
C CYS A 39 32.45 -13.84 -11.85
N GLU A 40 33.03 -13.95 -13.03
CA GLU A 40 33.04 -15.15 -13.85
C GLU A 40 34.31 -15.98 -13.64
N LEU A 41 34.14 -17.28 -13.40
CA LEU A 41 35.22 -18.26 -13.34
C LEU A 41 34.87 -19.47 -14.20
N VAL A 42 35.80 -19.98 -14.99
CA VAL A 42 35.57 -21.17 -15.80
C VAL A 42 36.13 -22.41 -15.10
N ASP A 43 35.27 -23.39 -14.87
CA ASP A 43 35.67 -24.74 -14.44
C ASP A 43 35.57 -25.71 -15.61
N VAL A 44 36.68 -26.37 -15.94
CA VAL A 44 36.75 -27.39 -16.99
C VAL A 44 36.94 -28.75 -16.34
N HIS A 45 36.02 -29.67 -16.58
CA HIS A 45 36.06 -30.98 -15.96
C HIS A 45 35.42 -32.08 -16.80
N GLN A 46 35.76 -33.33 -16.51
CA GLN A 46 35.03 -34.47 -17.05
C GLN A 46 33.66 -34.60 -16.37
N CYS A 47 32.60 -34.44 -17.15
CA CYS A 47 31.21 -34.59 -16.73
C CYS A 47 30.66 -35.94 -17.21
N ARG A 48 29.34 -36.15 -17.16
CA ARG A 48 28.70 -37.43 -17.51
C ARG A 48 29.34 -38.05 -18.76
N GLU A 49 29.58 -39.37 -18.73
CA GLU A 49 30.14 -40.15 -19.84
C GLU A 49 31.59 -39.78 -20.26
N SER A 50 32.37 -39.16 -19.36
CA SER A 50 33.78 -38.80 -19.58
C SER A 50 34.02 -37.68 -20.60
N ASN A 51 32.96 -36.98 -21.01
CA ASN A 51 33.08 -35.81 -21.88
C ASN A 51 33.65 -34.62 -21.10
N LEU A 52 34.63 -33.95 -21.68
CA LEU A 52 35.21 -32.72 -21.11
C LEU A 52 34.21 -31.58 -21.31
N THR A 53 33.77 -30.98 -20.21
CA THR A 53 32.79 -29.89 -20.20
C THR A 53 33.40 -28.67 -19.54
N ALA A 54 33.14 -27.49 -20.11
CA ALA A 54 33.44 -26.21 -19.46
C ALA A 54 32.16 -25.61 -18.90
N ASN A 55 32.20 -25.14 -17.65
CA ASN A 55 31.13 -24.41 -17.00
C ASN A 55 31.64 -23.01 -16.60
N ILE A 56 30.90 -21.97 -16.96
CA ILE A 56 31.10 -20.62 -16.45
C ILE A 56 30.33 -20.53 -15.13
N LEU A 57 31.03 -20.20 -14.05
CA LEU A 57 30.51 -20.02 -12.70
C LEU A 57 30.41 -18.53 -12.42
N PHE A 58 29.24 -18.07 -11.98
CA PHE A 58 29.02 -16.70 -11.51
C PHE A 58 29.10 -16.67 -9.99
N ILE A 59 30.13 -16.04 -9.46
CA ILE A 59 30.54 -16.09 -8.06
C ILE A 59 30.41 -14.70 -7.45
N ASP A 60 29.90 -14.61 -6.21
CA ASP A 60 29.81 -13.34 -5.49
C ASP A 60 31.09 -12.98 -4.72
N SER A 61 31.07 -11.84 -4.03
CA SER A 61 32.18 -11.38 -3.17
C SER A 61 32.49 -12.30 -1.98
N PHE A 62 31.62 -13.26 -1.66
CA PHE A 62 31.79 -14.24 -0.58
C PHE A 62 32.22 -15.61 -1.10
N TYR A 63 32.62 -15.71 -2.38
CA TYR A 63 33.07 -16.95 -3.02
C TYR A 63 31.97 -18.01 -3.16
N VAL A 64 30.70 -17.59 -3.18
CA VAL A 64 29.55 -18.47 -3.36
C VAL A 64 29.10 -18.44 -4.84
N VAL A 65 28.95 -19.63 -5.44
CA VAL A 65 28.42 -19.76 -6.80
C VAL A 65 26.92 -19.48 -6.79
N ARG A 66 26.49 -18.39 -7.45
CA ARG A 66 25.09 -17.97 -7.59
C ARG A 66 24.40 -18.59 -8.80
N SER A 67 25.15 -18.81 -9.87
CA SER A 67 24.66 -19.53 -11.05
C SER A 67 25.82 -20.19 -11.81
N GLN A 68 25.50 -21.17 -12.66
CA GLN A 68 26.45 -21.85 -13.54
C GLN A 68 25.84 -22.03 -14.92
N VAL A 69 26.63 -21.81 -15.97
CA VAL A 69 26.22 -21.96 -17.37
C VAL A 69 27.18 -22.92 -18.07
N HIS A 70 26.64 -23.88 -18.81
CA HIS A 70 27.43 -24.81 -19.58
C HIS A 70 27.86 -24.20 -20.91
N VAL A 71 29.15 -24.33 -21.25
CA VAL A 71 29.69 -23.92 -22.55
C VAL A 71 29.65 -25.14 -23.47
N GLY A 72 28.57 -25.27 -24.23
CA GLY A 72 28.43 -26.30 -25.25
C GLY A 72 29.15 -25.90 -26.55
N SER A 73 29.96 -26.80 -27.09
CA SER A 73 30.48 -26.72 -28.46
C SER A 73 29.52 -27.42 -29.41
N ASP A 74 28.39 -26.79 -29.72
CA ASP A 74 27.44 -27.36 -30.68
C ASP A 74 27.34 -26.46 -31.91
N ASN A 75 27.98 -26.90 -33.00
CA ASN A 75 27.59 -26.61 -34.39
C ASN A 75 26.22 -27.25 -34.66
N GLN A 76 25.21 -26.91 -33.87
CA GLN A 76 23.84 -27.26 -34.14
C GLN A 76 23.21 -26.06 -34.85
N THR A 77 22.98 -26.27 -36.15
CA THR A 77 21.95 -25.59 -36.92
C THR A 77 20.77 -25.22 -36.02
N ILE A 78 20.56 -23.91 -35.93
CA ILE A 78 19.47 -23.23 -35.26
C ILE A 78 18.17 -23.70 -35.91
N ASP A 79 17.62 -24.82 -35.45
CA ASP A 79 16.28 -25.28 -35.84
C ASP A 79 15.57 -26.09 -34.75
N LYS A 80 16.03 -25.97 -33.50
CA LYS A 80 15.21 -26.30 -32.34
C LYS A 80 14.93 -25.01 -31.61
N LYS A 81 13.71 -24.51 -31.81
CA LYS A 81 13.06 -23.53 -30.94
C LYS A 81 13.48 -23.85 -29.52
N GLU A 82 14.22 -22.91 -28.95
CA GLU A 82 14.53 -22.87 -27.54
C GLU A 82 13.22 -23.10 -26.78
N GLU A 83 13.07 -24.27 -26.16
CA GLU A 83 12.39 -24.38 -24.87
C GLU A 83 13.32 -23.70 -23.85
N LEU A 84 13.58 -22.41 -24.08
CA LEU A 84 13.92 -21.44 -23.05
C LEU A 84 12.96 -21.72 -21.92
N PHE A 85 13.50 -21.99 -20.74
CA PHE A 85 12.80 -21.98 -19.46
C PHE A 85 11.43 -21.34 -19.62
N SER A 86 10.36 -22.13 -19.50
CA SER A 86 8.97 -21.63 -19.48
C SER A 86 8.79 -20.79 -18.21
N ILE A 87 9.57 -19.71 -18.08
CA ILE A 87 9.27 -18.59 -17.20
C ILE A 87 7.89 -18.18 -17.68
N PRO A 88 6.84 -18.39 -16.86
CA PRO A 88 5.51 -17.98 -17.25
C PRO A 88 5.62 -16.53 -17.68
N LYS A 89 5.26 -16.25 -18.94
CA LYS A 89 5.19 -14.88 -19.40
C LYS A 89 4.24 -14.18 -18.42
N PRO A 90 4.64 -13.04 -17.81
CA PRO A 90 3.75 -12.33 -16.92
C PRO A 90 2.45 -12.07 -17.68
N GLU A 91 1.38 -12.74 -17.23
CA GLU A 91 0.06 -12.52 -17.79
C GLU A 91 -0.32 -11.07 -17.47
N LYS A 92 -0.91 -10.39 -18.45
CA LYS A 92 -1.52 -9.10 -18.17
C LYS A 92 -2.66 -9.37 -17.22
N LEU A 93 -2.48 -8.96 -15.98
CA LEU A 93 -3.54 -9.00 -14.99
C LEU A 93 -4.58 -7.96 -15.39
N ASP A 94 -5.80 -8.41 -15.63
CA ASP A 94 -6.92 -7.54 -15.99
C ASP A 94 -7.32 -6.73 -14.76
N ILE A 95 -7.13 -5.41 -14.84
CA ILE A 95 -7.52 -4.48 -13.78
C ILE A 95 -9.04 -4.44 -13.74
N THR A 96 -9.63 -4.87 -12.62
CA THR A 96 -11.08 -4.83 -12.44
C THR A 96 -11.51 -3.40 -12.15
N THR A 97 -12.46 -2.89 -12.94
CA THR A 97 -12.99 -1.53 -12.76
C THR A 97 -14.29 -1.57 -11.98
N LYS A 98 -14.41 -0.71 -10.96
CA LYS A 98 -15.61 -0.51 -10.14
C LYS A 98 -16.03 0.96 -10.18
N GLU A 99 -17.33 1.19 -10.25
CA GLU A 99 -17.89 2.53 -10.12
C GLU A 99 -18.06 2.89 -8.64
N ILE A 100 -17.71 4.11 -8.24
CA ILE A 100 -17.94 4.60 -6.89
C ILE A 100 -19.40 5.06 -6.80
N PRO A 101 -20.24 4.45 -5.95
CA PRO A 101 -21.62 4.87 -5.81
C PRO A 101 -21.70 6.27 -5.19
N LEU A 102 -22.69 7.06 -5.60
CA LEU A 102 -22.91 8.39 -5.04
C LEU A 102 -23.85 8.31 -3.84
N VAL A 103 -23.50 9.00 -2.76
CA VAL A 103 -24.35 9.19 -1.58
C VAL A 103 -25.20 10.46 -1.72
N GLU A 104 -26.39 10.48 -1.13
CA GLU A 104 -27.39 11.55 -1.31
C GLU A 104 -26.87 12.96 -0.96
N HIS A 105 -25.94 13.07 -0.01
CA HIS A 105 -25.38 14.34 0.44
C HIS A 105 -24.15 14.79 -0.35
N PHE A 106 -23.71 14.02 -1.36
CA PHE A 106 -22.61 14.43 -2.22
C PHE A 106 -23.07 15.53 -3.19
N LYS A 107 -22.57 16.74 -2.97
CA LYS A 107 -22.98 17.95 -3.72
C LYS A 107 -22.21 18.19 -5.01
N ALA A 108 -21.12 17.44 -5.24
CA ALA A 108 -20.21 17.66 -6.36
C ALA A 108 -19.83 19.15 -6.48
N LYS A 109 -19.34 19.75 -5.39
CA LYS A 109 -18.97 21.16 -5.39
C LYS A 109 -17.76 21.40 -6.28
N TYR A 110 -16.71 20.61 -6.11
CA TYR A 110 -15.41 20.81 -6.76
C TYR A 110 -14.95 19.61 -7.60
N ILE A 111 -15.22 18.38 -7.17
CA ILE A 111 -14.81 17.16 -7.86
C ILE A 111 -15.82 16.84 -8.96
N ARG A 112 -15.34 16.58 -10.19
CA ARG A 112 -16.18 16.26 -11.36
C ARG A 112 -15.93 14.86 -11.90
N GLU A 113 -14.67 14.43 -11.86
CA GLU A 113 -14.24 13.07 -12.16
C GLU A 113 -13.17 12.70 -11.13
N LEU A 114 -13.22 11.48 -10.60
CA LEU A 114 -12.16 10.93 -9.73
C LEU A 114 -11.92 9.49 -10.18
N GLU A 115 -10.66 9.15 -10.36
CA GLU A 115 -10.19 7.81 -10.69
C GLU A 115 -9.06 7.44 -9.72
N ILE A 116 -9.20 6.28 -9.07
CA ILE A 116 -8.19 5.69 -8.17
C ILE A 116 -7.79 4.36 -8.79
N ASN A 117 -6.55 4.28 -9.25
CA ASN A 117 -5.94 3.04 -9.73
C ASN A 117 -5.09 2.44 -8.62
N ASP A 118 -5.54 1.31 -8.11
CA ASP A 118 -4.89 0.53 -7.06
C ASP A 118 -4.19 -0.69 -7.67
N GLY A 119 -2.89 -0.53 -7.90
CA GLY A 119 -2.03 -1.56 -8.44
C GLY A 119 -1.72 -2.69 -7.45
N LEU A 120 -1.89 -2.49 -6.14
CA LEU A 120 -1.69 -3.55 -5.14
C LEU A 120 -2.83 -4.58 -5.23
N ARG A 121 -4.06 -4.07 -5.33
CA ARG A 121 -5.29 -4.88 -5.31
C ARG A 121 -5.82 -5.17 -6.72
N GLN A 122 -5.18 -4.62 -7.76
CA GLN A 122 -5.57 -4.72 -9.17
C GLN A 122 -6.99 -4.19 -9.44
N LEU A 123 -7.32 -3.10 -8.74
CA LEU A 123 -8.64 -2.47 -8.80
C LEU A 123 -8.51 -1.06 -9.35
N LYS A 124 -9.52 -0.65 -10.11
CA LYS A 124 -9.68 0.73 -10.56
C LYS A 124 -11.05 1.22 -10.13
N TYR A 125 -11.07 2.25 -9.31
CA TYR A 125 -12.30 2.90 -8.87
C TYR A 125 -12.49 4.19 -9.65
N GLY A 126 -13.73 4.49 -10.05
CA GLY A 126 -14.02 5.70 -10.81
C GLY A 126 -15.39 6.27 -10.55
N VAL A 127 -15.50 7.58 -10.60
CA VAL A 127 -16.78 8.31 -10.67
C VAL A 127 -16.66 9.42 -11.70
N LYS A 128 -17.73 9.63 -12.47
CA LYS A 128 -17.78 10.63 -13.52
C LYS A 128 -19.14 11.30 -13.56
N LEU A 129 -19.17 12.60 -13.26
CA LEU A 129 -20.42 13.32 -13.04
C LEU A 129 -20.86 14.05 -14.31
N ILE A 130 -20.07 15.00 -14.83
CA ILE A 130 -20.42 15.77 -16.04
C ILE A 130 -19.15 16.28 -16.74
N ARG A 131 -19.16 16.29 -18.09
CA ARG A 131 -18.15 16.99 -18.91
C ARG A 131 -18.63 18.41 -19.24
N THR A 132 -18.27 19.41 -18.44
CA THR A 132 -18.30 20.82 -18.88
C THR A 132 -16.92 21.28 -19.33
N ARG A 133 -16.84 22.49 -19.88
CA ARG A 133 -15.59 23.10 -20.36
C ARG A 133 -14.92 23.86 -19.20
N ASN A 134 -13.58 23.95 -19.24
CA ASN A 134 -12.68 24.56 -18.25
C ASN A 134 -12.58 23.77 -16.93
N PHE A 135 -11.65 22.82 -16.88
CA PHE A 135 -11.37 22.05 -15.68
C PHE A 135 -9.88 21.89 -15.46
N GLU A 136 -9.50 21.86 -14.19
CA GLU A 136 -8.17 21.50 -13.75
C GLU A 136 -8.06 19.99 -13.67
N HIS A 137 -6.96 19.46 -14.21
CA HIS A 137 -6.71 18.03 -14.18
C HIS A 137 -5.48 17.74 -13.31
N VAL A 138 -5.74 17.04 -12.21
CA VAL A 138 -4.75 16.78 -11.16
C VAL A 138 -4.43 15.31 -11.13
N ARG A 139 -3.15 14.99 -10.94
CA ARG A 139 -2.67 13.62 -10.74
C ARG A 139 -1.73 13.58 -9.55
N ALA A 140 -1.89 12.55 -8.73
CA ALA A 140 -0.95 12.20 -7.67
C ALA A 140 -0.70 10.69 -7.67
N SER A 141 0.41 10.29 -7.08
CA SER A 141 0.80 8.89 -6.97
C SER A 141 1.43 8.65 -5.62
N SER A 142 1.09 7.56 -4.96
CA SER A 142 1.65 7.18 -3.67
C SER A 142 3.17 7.07 -3.72
N GLN A 143 3.81 7.06 -2.54
CA GLN A 143 5.26 7.01 -2.41
C GLN A 143 5.89 5.81 -3.11
N LEU A 144 5.29 4.61 -3.02
CA LEU A 144 5.78 3.42 -3.72
C LEU A 144 5.21 3.29 -5.15
N GLY A 145 4.28 4.18 -5.53
CA GLY A 145 3.73 4.28 -6.88
C GLY A 145 2.66 3.25 -7.23
N PHE A 146 2.16 2.48 -6.25
CA PHE A 146 1.12 1.49 -6.49
C PHE A 146 -0.29 2.09 -6.54
N ILE A 147 -0.54 3.19 -5.82
CA ILE A 147 -1.81 3.91 -5.87
C ILE A 147 -1.63 5.17 -6.72
N LYS A 148 -2.45 5.32 -7.76
CA LYS A 148 -2.46 6.51 -8.62
C LYS A 148 -3.85 7.12 -8.62
N ILE A 149 -3.92 8.40 -8.33
CA ILE A 149 -5.18 9.15 -8.29
C ILE A 149 -5.15 10.20 -9.39
N SER A 150 -6.19 10.24 -10.21
CA SER A 150 -6.41 11.30 -11.18
C SER A 150 -7.79 11.89 -11.02
N SER A 151 -7.90 13.21 -11.09
CA SER A 151 -9.17 13.90 -10.94
C SER A 151 -9.31 15.06 -11.90
N ILE A 152 -10.57 15.35 -12.25
CA ILE A 152 -10.99 16.57 -12.94
C ILE A 152 -11.76 17.41 -11.94
N LEU A 153 -11.29 18.63 -11.73
CA LEU A 153 -11.79 19.59 -10.74
C LEU A 153 -12.32 20.86 -11.40
N THR A 154 -13.19 21.58 -10.71
CA THR A 154 -13.53 22.97 -11.05
C THR A 154 -12.29 23.86 -11.04
N ASP A 155 -12.30 24.89 -11.87
CA ASP A 155 -11.24 25.91 -11.98
C ASP A 155 -11.06 26.77 -10.72
N GLU A 156 -12.02 26.76 -9.80
CA GLU A 156 -11.90 27.40 -8.48
C GLU A 156 -10.81 26.77 -7.58
N ILE A 157 -10.35 25.56 -7.89
CA ILE A 157 -9.40 24.83 -7.05
C ILE A 157 -7.96 25.12 -7.44
N VAL A 158 -7.17 25.51 -6.43
CA VAL A 158 -5.71 25.60 -6.55
C VAL A 158 -5.15 24.19 -6.72
N ARG A 159 -4.47 23.95 -7.85
CA ARG A 159 -3.95 22.64 -8.24
C ARG A 159 -3.04 22.01 -7.18
N GLU A 160 -2.22 22.82 -6.51
CA GLU A 160 -1.30 22.38 -5.47
C GLU A 160 -2.07 21.78 -4.28
N ASN A 161 -3.10 22.46 -3.77
CA ASN A 161 -3.94 21.97 -2.66
C ASN A 161 -4.55 20.61 -2.99
N ALA A 162 -5.11 20.47 -4.19
CA ALA A 162 -5.66 19.20 -4.65
C ALA A 162 -4.61 18.10 -4.78
N SER A 163 -3.44 18.44 -5.32
CA SER A 163 -2.31 17.51 -5.45
C SER A 163 -1.88 16.97 -4.09
N ASP A 164 -1.81 17.83 -3.07
CA ASP A 164 -1.42 17.44 -1.72
C ASP A 164 -2.46 16.53 -1.06
N TRP A 165 -3.75 16.85 -1.20
CA TRP A 165 -4.84 15.97 -0.74
C TRP A 165 -4.78 14.58 -1.38
N TYR A 166 -4.59 14.52 -2.71
CA TYR A 166 -4.50 13.24 -3.40
C TYR A 166 -3.21 12.48 -3.10
N GLN A 167 -2.11 13.18 -2.84
CA GLN A 167 -0.87 12.56 -2.40
C GLN A 167 -1.03 11.91 -1.02
N VAL A 168 -1.66 12.61 -0.08
CA VAL A 168 -2.00 12.08 1.24
C VAL A 168 -2.92 10.86 1.11
N LEU A 169 -4.02 10.98 0.36
CA LEU A 169 -4.95 9.87 0.16
C LEU A 169 -4.25 8.65 -0.46
N ALA A 170 -3.45 8.84 -1.51
CA ALA A 170 -2.73 7.75 -2.17
C ALA A 170 -1.77 7.04 -1.19
N ASN A 171 -1.05 7.80 -0.36
CA ASN A 171 -0.16 7.24 0.66
C ASN A 171 -0.92 6.46 1.74
N ILE A 172 -2.05 6.97 2.22
CA ILE A 172 -2.86 6.26 3.23
C ILE A 172 -3.42 4.97 2.63
N LEU A 173 -3.99 5.00 1.42
CA LEU A 173 -4.52 3.81 0.74
C LEU A 173 -3.45 2.74 0.48
N GLU A 174 -2.23 3.16 0.15
CA GLU A 174 -1.07 2.28 -0.02
C GLU A 174 -0.65 1.62 1.31
N SER A 175 -0.82 2.32 2.44
CA SER A 175 -0.46 1.82 3.77
C SER A 175 -1.47 0.84 4.39
N VAL A 176 -2.67 0.74 3.82
CA VAL A 176 -3.76 -0.09 4.36
C VAL A 176 -3.64 -1.50 3.78
N ALA A 177 -3.72 -2.54 4.60
CA ALA A 177 -3.67 -3.92 4.10
C ALA A 177 -5.01 -4.31 3.44
N GLN A 178 -6.12 -4.09 4.15
CA GLN A 178 -7.47 -4.40 3.70
C GLN A 178 -8.26 -3.11 3.49
N PHE A 179 -8.71 -2.89 2.26
CA PHE A 179 -9.49 -1.71 1.89
C PHE A 179 -10.91 -2.14 1.52
N ASP A 180 -11.87 -1.70 2.33
CA ASP A 180 -13.30 -1.85 2.05
C ASP A 180 -13.74 -0.71 1.13
N ASP A 181 -14.17 -1.05 -0.09
CA ASP A 181 -14.55 -0.07 -1.10
C ASP A 181 -15.88 0.64 -0.81
N ASN A 182 -16.66 0.17 0.16
CA ASN A 182 -17.86 0.85 0.64
C ASN A 182 -17.54 2.24 1.24
N ILE A 183 -16.28 2.50 1.61
CA ILE A 183 -15.87 3.80 2.16
C ILE A 183 -15.65 4.89 1.10
N LEU A 184 -15.48 4.51 -0.18
CA LEU A 184 -15.13 5.44 -1.26
C LEU A 184 -16.11 6.61 -1.44
N PRO A 185 -17.45 6.42 -1.32
CA PRO A 185 -18.39 7.55 -1.41
C PRO A 185 -18.18 8.59 -0.32
N TYR A 186 -17.85 8.16 0.90
CA TYR A 186 -17.59 9.05 2.03
C TYR A 186 -16.24 9.77 1.88
N ILE A 187 -15.22 9.09 1.32
CA ILE A 187 -13.95 9.74 0.95
C ILE A 187 -14.23 10.84 -0.09
N LEU A 188 -15.08 10.59 -1.07
CA LEU A 188 -15.44 11.57 -2.09
C LEU A 188 -16.11 12.80 -1.48
N VAL A 189 -17.07 12.62 -0.56
CA VAL A 189 -17.70 13.72 0.19
C VAL A 189 -16.66 14.49 1.02
N PHE A 190 -15.83 13.76 1.78
CA PHE A 190 -14.84 14.36 2.66
C PHE A 190 -13.86 15.26 1.89
N LEU A 191 -13.37 14.78 0.74
CA LEU A 191 -12.46 15.52 -0.12
C LEU A 191 -13.16 16.69 -0.81
N ASP A 192 -14.36 16.49 -1.37
CA ASP A 192 -15.11 17.54 -2.07
C ASP A 192 -15.43 18.74 -1.17
N GLU A 193 -15.51 18.55 0.15
CA GLU A 193 -15.71 19.66 1.08
C GLU A 193 -14.42 20.38 1.50
N ARG A 194 -13.23 19.79 1.28
CA ARG A 194 -11.94 20.30 1.83
C ARG A 194 -10.86 20.59 0.80
N ILE A 195 -10.99 20.06 -0.42
CA ILE A 195 -9.94 20.11 -1.45
C ILE A 195 -9.53 21.53 -1.86
N TYR A 196 -10.36 22.53 -1.55
CA TYR A 196 -10.07 23.95 -1.77
C TYR A 196 -8.93 24.49 -0.90
N ASN A 197 -8.65 23.87 0.25
CA ASN A 197 -7.56 24.24 1.16
C ASN A 197 -6.46 23.18 1.19
N TYR A 198 -5.27 23.58 1.63
CA TYR A 198 -4.18 22.65 1.95
C TYR A 198 -4.56 21.73 3.13
N PRO A 199 -4.24 20.42 3.08
CA PRO A 199 -4.58 19.47 4.15
C PRO A 199 -3.85 19.80 5.46
N THR A 200 -4.60 19.95 6.55
CA THR A 200 -4.01 20.11 7.89
C THR A 200 -3.84 18.76 8.59
N ASP A 201 -2.89 18.65 9.54
CA ASP A 201 -2.68 17.40 10.32
C ASP A 201 -3.96 16.84 10.97
N LYS A 202 -4.87 17.73 11.37
CA LYS A 202 -6.17 17.36 11.95
C LYS A 202 -7.04 16.65 10.92
N GLU A 203 -7.13 17.20 9.71
CA GLU A 203 -7.97 16.64 8.65
C GLU A 203 -7.33 15.40 8.04
N ILE A 204 -5.99 15.33 7.98
CA ILE A 204 -5.26 14.10 7.63
C ILE A 204 -5.62 12.98 8.62
N SER A 205 -5.60 13.28 9.92
CA SER A 205 -6.00 12.32 10.96
C SER A 205 -7.48 11.90 10.81
N GLU A 206 -8.37 12.82 10.44
CA GLU A 206 -9.79 12.52 10.18
C GLU A 206 -9.97 11.64 8.93
N LEU A 207 -9.19 11.88 7.87
CA LEU A 207 -9.18 11.03 6.68
C LEU A 207 -8.66 9.61 6.99
N GLU A 208 -7.63 9.49 7.83
CA GLU A 208 -7.14 8.18 8.29
C GLU A 208 -8.20 7.41 9.10
N ILE A 209 -8.90 8.11 9.99
CA ILE A 209 -10.03 7.53 10.74
C ILE A 209 -11.11 7.06 9.75
N LEU A 210 -11.45 7.88 8.76
CA LEU A 210 -12.45 7.53 7.75
C LEU A 210 -12.04 6.30 6.95
N ILE A 211 -10.83 6.27 6.38
CA ILE A 211 -10.36 5.14 5.56
C ILE A 211 -10.34 3.83 6.37
N ARG A 212 -10.03 3.89 7.67
CA ARG A 212 -9.99 2.73 8.55
C ARG A 212 -11.32 2.46 9.25
N SER A 213 -12.35 3.30 9.03
CA SER A 213 -13.60 3.21 9.78
C SER A 213 -14.34 1.88 9.65
N PRO A 214 -14.30 1.15 8.51
CA PRO A 214 -14.98 -0.15 8.40
C PRO A 214 -14.35 -1.26 9.25
N ILE A 215 -13.08 -1.12 9.65
CA ILE A 215 -12.32 -2.14 10.40
C ILE A 215 -11.88 -1.65 11.79
N SER A 216 -12.40 -0.50 12.22
CA SER A 216 -12.05 0.14 13.49
C SER A 216 -13.24 0.05 14.45
N LEU A 217 -13.04 -0.57 15.61
CA LEU A 217 -14.06 -0.71 16.65
C LEU A 217 -13.83 0.33 17.75
N PRO A 218 -14.66 1.40 17.81
CA PRO A 218 -14.54 2.39 18.85
C PRO A 218 -15.26 1.89 20.11
N HIS A 219 -14.58 1.91 21.25
CA HIS A 219 -15.18 1.52 22.52
C HIS A 219 -14.88 2.54 23.63
N THR A 220 -15.83 2.69 24.54
CA THR A 220 -15.69 3.51 25.74
C THR A 220 -16.28 2.80 26.96
N ASN A 221 -16.02 3.35 28.15
CA ASN A 221 -16.48 2.81 29.42
C ASN A 221 -17.17 3.87 30.27
N GLN A 222 -17.80 3.43 31.37
CA GLN A 222 -18.61 4.30 32.21
C GLN A 222 -17.79 5.43 32.85
N ARG A 223 -16.50 5.17 33.14
CA ARG A 223 -15.59 6.17 33.70
C ARG A 223 -15.31 7.28 32.69
N ALA A 224 -15.02 6.95 31.43
CA ALA A 224 -14.80 7.95 30.38
C ALA A 224 -16.05 8.82 30.14
N ILE A 225 -17.25 8.21 30.15
CA ILE A 225 -18.51 8.97 30.03
C ILE A 225 -18.70 9.92 31.23
N ALA A 226 -18.41 9.47 32.46
CA ALA A 226 -18.47 10.33 33.64
C ALA A 226 -17.49 11.50 33.54
N VAL A 227 -16.24 11.24 33.12
CA VAL A 227 -15.22 12.28 32.88
C VAL A 227 -15.70 13.29 31.84
N PHE A 228 -16.30 12.84 30.74
CA PHE A 228 -16.85 13.73 29.72
C PHE A 228 -17.94 14.66 30.28
N LYS A 229 -18.85 14.12 31.12
CA LYS A 229 -19.92 14.89 31.75
C LYS A 229 -19.40 15.91 32.76
N GLU A 230 -18.46 15.51 33.60
CA GLU A 230 -17.92 16.35 34.68
C GLU A 230 -16.96 17.43 34.14
N GLN A 231 -16.09 17.07 33.20
CA GLN A 231 -15.00 17.92 32.72
C GLN A 231 -15.30 18.60 31.37
N ARG A 232 -16.58 18.66 30.95
CA ARG A 232 -17.00 19.27 29.68
C ARG A 232 -16.34 20.64 29.45
N LYS A 233 -16.42 21.52 30.46
CA LYS A 233 -15.94 22.90 30.35
C LYS A 233 -14.42 23.00 30.18
N ASP A 234 -13.68 22.01 30.68
CA ASP A 234 -12.22 22.02 30.64
C ASP A 234 -11.68 21.32 29.40
N LEU A 235 -12.24 20.15 29.06
CA LEU A 235 -11.83 19.35 27.91
C LEU A 235 -12.32 19.92 26.58
N PHE A 236 -13.48 20.58 26.60
CA PHE A 236 -14.17 21.07 25.42
C PHE A 236 -14.72 22.49 25.65
N LYS A 237 -13.79 23.42 25.85
CA LYS A 237 -14.10 24.85 25.90
C LYS A 237 -14.84 25.23 24.62
N ASN A 238 -16.05 25.76 24.77
CA ASN A 238 -16.91 26.28 23.71
C ASN A 238 -17.79 25.27 22.95
N LEU A 239 -17.95 24.01 23.39
CA LEU A 239 -19.02 23.17 22.82
C LEU A 239 -20.38 23.80 23.10
N ASP A 240 -21.14 24.08 22.06
CA ASP A 240 -22.52 24.50 22.22
C ASP A 240 -23.41 23.35 22.75
N PRO A 241 -24.67 23.61 23.16
CA PRO A 241 -25.55 22.55 23.66
C PRO A 241 -25.87 21.44 22.66
N SER A 242 -25.95 21.75 21.35
CA SER A 242 -26.21 20.77 20.30
C SER A 242 -25.00 19.87 20.11
N GLU A 243 -23.81 20.45 19.92
CA GLU A 243 -22.58 19.69 19.74
C GLU A 243 -22.29 18.81 20.97
N TYR A 244 -22.58 19.28 22.18
CA TYR A 244 -22.46 18.46 23.37
C TYR A 244 -23.37 17.23 23.34
N THR A 245 -24.61 17.41 22.86
CA THR A 245 -25.57 16.31 22.71
C THR A 245 -25.03 15.30 21.71
N ASP A 246 -24.48 15.75 20.59
CA ASP A 246 -23.91 14.87 19.56
C ASP A 246 -22.68 14.11 20.08
N TYR A 247 -21.76 14.77 20.78
CA TYR A 247 -20.61 14.08 21.42
C TYR A 247 -21.08 13.05 22.45
N SER A 248 -22.11 13.38 23.25
CA SER A 248 -22.68 12.43 24.22
C SER A 248 -23.34 11.24 23.54
N ASN A 249 -24.02 11.45 22.41
CA ASN A 249 -24.65 10.39 21.63
C ASN A 249 -23.58 9.48 21.00
N ILE A 250 -22.50 10.04 20.46
CA ILE A 250 -21.37 9.26 19.93
C ILE A 250 -20.77 8.39 21.04
N LEU A 251 -20.47 8.97 22.21
CA LEU A 251 -19.94 8.22 23.36
C LEU A 251 -20.88 7.10 23.82
N THR A 252 -22.19 7.34 23.76
CA THR A 252 -23.19 6.36 24.17
C THR A 252 -23.25 5.19 23.19
N ASN A 253 -23.16 5.43 21.89
CA ASN A 253 -23.07 4.37 20.88
C ASN A 253 -21.75 3.59 20.95
N CYS A 254 -20.68 4.21 21.47
CA CYS A 254 -19.41 3.51 21.71
C CYS A 254 -19.37 2.75 23.05
N PHE A 255 -20.38 2.86 23.92
CA PHE A 255 -20.32 2.28 25.27
C PHE A 255 -20.39 0.76 25.23
N ASN A 256 -19.33 0.08 25.72
CA ASN A 256 -19.19 -1.38 25.62
C ASN A 256 -19.43 -1.92 24.20
N ASN A 257 -19.10 -1.13 23.18
CA ASN A 257 -19.21 -1.57 21.80
C ASN A 257 -18.09 -2.57 21.47
N GLU A 258 -18.48 -3.76 21.04
CA GLU A 258 -17.57 -4.86 20.68
C GLU A 258 -17.71 -5.27 19.20
N THR A 259 -18.74 -4.76 18.50
CA THR A 259 -19.12 -5.28 17.17
C THR A 259 -19.19 -4.21 16.10
N ASP A 260 -19.66 -3.01 16.44
CA ASP A 260 -20.00 -2.01 15.44
C ASP A 260 -18.74 -1.20 15.09
N SER A 261 -18.45 -1.10 13.80
CA SER A 261 -17.34 -0.29 13.33
C SER A 261 -17.65 1.20 13.46
N ILE A 262 -16.63 2.06 13.31
CA ILE A 262 -16.83 3.52 13.24
C ILE A 262 -17.81 3.86 12.11
N LEU A 263 -17.76 3.13 10.98
CA LEU A 263 -18.69 3.35 9.87
C LEU A 263 -20.12 2.95 10.26
N ASP A 264 -20.31 1.82 10.93
CA ASP A 264 -21.64 1.36 11.35
C ASP A 264 -22.30 2.35 12.31
N ILE A 265 -21.54 2.88 13.27
CA ILE A 265 -22.02 3.91 14.19
C ILE A 265 -22.38 5.18 13.41
N TYR A 266 -21.56 5.61 12.46
CA TYR A 266 -21.91 6.76 11.61
C TYR A 266 -23.21 6.51 10.85
N GLU A 267 -23.37 5.34 10.24
CA GLU A 267 -24.56 4.98 9.46
C GLU A 267 -25.85 5.00 10.30
N GLN A 268 -25.77 4.61 11.57
CA GLN A 268 -26.89 4.72 12.52
C GLN A 268 -27.22 6.19 12.87
N MET A 269 -26.22 7.09 12.81
CA MET A 269 -26.32 8.48 13.25
C MET A 269 -26.46 9.51 12.12
N LYS A 270 -26.23 9.13 10.85
CA LYS A 270 -26.10 10.04 9.69
C LYS A 270 -27.33 10.92 9.41
N MET A 271 -28.50 10.53 9.92
CA MET A 271 -29.73 11.34 9.83
C MET A 271 -29.71 12.57 10.74
N HIS A 272 -28.82 12.58 11.74
CA HIS A 272 -28.73 13.61 12.76
C HIS A 272 -27.38 14.34 12.74
N ILE A 273 -26.32 13.68 12.26
CA ILE A 273 -24.95 14.19 12.35
C ILE A 273 -24.29 14.15 10.97
N ASP A 274 -23.67 15.27 10.60
CA ASP A 274 -22.84 15.37 9.40
C ASP A 274 -21.53 14.57 9.54
N LEU A 275 -21.05 13.98 8.43
CA LEU A 275 -19.84 13.15 8.41
C LEU A 275 -18.62 13.89 8.98
N ASN A 276 -18.43 15.15 8.62
CA ASN A 276 -17.25 15.92 9.02
C ASN A 276 -17.26 16.27 10.48
N PHE A 277 -18.44 16.58 11.02
CA PHE A 277 -18.61 16.73 12.45
C PHE A 277 -18.32 15.41 13.18
N PHE A 278 -18.89 14.30 12.70
CA PHE A 278 -18.71 12.98 13.30
C PHE A 278 -17.22 12.58 13.38
N LEU A 279 -16.47 12.69 12.28
CA LEU A 279 -15.03 12.38 12.25
C LEU A 279 -14.23 13.29 13.20
N SER A 280 -14.53 14.59 13.21
CA SER A 280 -13.90 15.55 14.13
C SER A 280 -14.17 15.20 15.60
N ALA A 281 -15.41 14.77 15.91
CA ALA A 281 -15.79 14.34 17.25
C ALA A 281 -15.06 13.06 17.68
N ILE A 282 -15.06 12.01 16.83
CA ILE A 282 -14.30 10.78 17.07
C ILE A 282 -12.82 11.08 17.31
N ARG A 283 -12.20 11.91 16.44
CA ARG A 283 -10.79 12.31 16.61
C ARG A 283 -10.56 12.99 17.97
N LYS A 284 -11.38 13.99 18.34
CA LYS A 284 -11.20 14.71 19.61
C LYS A 284 -11.45 13.81 20.82
N LEU A 285 -12.48 12.96 20.79
CA LEU A 285 -12.77 12.02 21.87
C LEU A 285 -11.63 11.00 22.04
N SER A 286 -11.07 10.50 20.94
CA SER A 286 -9.90 9.62 20.96
C SER A 286 -8.65 10.31 21.52
N GLN A 287 -8.36 11.55 21.09
CA GLN A 287 -7.24 12.34 21.63
C GLN A 287 -7.34 12.62 23.13
N LYS A 288 -8.56 12.64 23.68
CA LYS A 288 -8.80 12.81 25.13
C LYS A 288 -8.88 11.49 25.88
N ALA A 289 -8.59 10.36 25.23
CA ALA A 289 -8.73 9.01 25.78
C ALA A 289 -10.15 8.74 26.32
N LEU A 290 -11.16 9.35 25.70
CA LEU A 290 -12.57 9.10 26.00
C LEU A 290 -13.15 8.00 25.12
N ILE A 291 -12.54 7.74 23.97
CA ILE A 291 -12.80 6.58 23.10
C ILE A 291 -11.45 5.94 22.79
N ASN A 292 -11.38 4.62 22.95
CA ASN A 292 -10.30 3.81 22.40
C ASN A 292 -10.77 3.22 21.06
N ILE A 293 -9.86 3.03 20.12
CA ILE A 293 -10.18 2.49 18.80
C ILE A 293 -9.30 1.26 18.57
N ASP A 294 -9.92 0.09 18.61
CA ASP A 294 -9.24 -1.16 18.26
C ASP A 294 -9.27 -1.34 16.74
N ARG A 295 -8.14 -1.74 16.16
CA ARG A 295 -8.00 -1.92 14.71
C ARG A 295 -7.87 -3.40 14.38
N LEU A 296 -8.74 -3.87 13.51
CA LEU A 296 -8.84 -5.28 13.14
C LEU A 296 -8.02 -5.63 11.89
N GLU A 297 -6.82 -5.07 11.77
CA GLU A 297 -5.99 -5.16 10.55
C GLU A 297 -5.47 -6.59 10.26
N PHE A 298 -5.41 -7.45 11.29
CA PHE A 298 -4.90 -8.82 11.19
C PHE A 298 -5.74 -9.76 12.06
N PHE A 299 -6.89 -10.21 11.58
CA PHE A 299 -7.47 -11.44 12.14
C PHE A 299 -6.65 -12.63 11.65
N THR A 300 -5.90 -13.23 12.55
CA THR A 300 -5.50 -14.63 12.40
C THR A 300 -6.78 -15.46 12.41
N ILE A 301 -7.05 -16.18 11.33
CA ILE A 301 -8.02 -17.28 11.35
C ILE A 301 -7.53 -18.22 12.46
N SER A 302 -8.18 -18.22 13.61
CA SER A 302 -8.00 -19.28 14.59
C SER A 302 -8.71 -20.49 14.00
N ASP A 303 -7.92 -21.45 13.50
CA ASP A 303 -8.42 -22.73 13.01
C ASP A 303 -9.35 -23.34 14.07
N SER A 304 -10.64 -23.39 13.74
CA SER A 304 -11.69 -24.11 14.48
C SER A 304 -11.66 -25.59 14.16
#